data_AF-A0A434QRG9-F1
#
_entry.id   AF-A0A434QRG9-F1
#
_cell.length_a   1.000
_cell.length_b   1.000
_cell.length_c   1.000
_cell.angle_alpha   90.00
_cell.angle_beta   90.00
_cell.angle_gamma   90.00
#
_symmetry.space_group_name_H-M   'P 1'
#
loop_
_entity.id
_entity.type
_entity.pdbx_description
1 polymer ?
#
loop_
_entity_poly.entity_id
_entity_poly.type
_entity_poly.pdbx_seq_one_letter_code
_entity_poly.pdbx_strand_id
1 'polypeptide(L)' 'MDDRAKRIRKGRSRGKADTAKVDLTAVVVAVSENEPCVLTIGQGDTLPSGPLALEHRSLQSGLRAWVEEQT' A
#
# COMPACT_ATOMS: atom_id res chain seq x y z
N MET A 1 23.73 -53.21 11.38
CA MET A 1 24.12 -52.21 10.37
C MET A 1 22.83 -51.47 10.08
N ASP A 2 22.26 -50.75 11.07
CA ASP A 2 20.84 -50.37 10.97
C ASP A 2 20.55 -49.05 11.68
N ASP A 3 19.92 -48.16 10.90
CA ASP A 3 19.02 -47.09 11.31
C ASP A 3 19.56 -45.89 12.08
N ARG A 4 20.69 -45.34 11.60
CA ARG A 4 21.17 -43.99 11.95
C ARG A 4 20.51 -42.84 11.16
N ALA A 5 19.33 -43.04 10.58
CA ALA A 5 18.76 -42.11 9.58
C ALA A 5 17.37 -41.54 9.94
N LYS A 6 17.12 -41.20 11.20
CA LYS A 6 15.86 -40.51 11.57
C LYS A 6 16.05 -39.39 12.58
N ARG A 7 16.99 -38.47 12.29
CA ARG A 7 17.14 -37.21 13.04
C ARG A 7 17.20 -35.96 12.16
N ILE A 8 16.52 -35.91 11.02
CA ILE A 8 16.46 -34.67 10.24
C ILE A 8 15.12 -34.49 9.55
N ARG A 9 14.04 -34.30 10.31
CA ARG A 9 12.88 -33.55 9.82
C ARG A 9 12.48 -32.54 10.88
N LYS A 10 13.41 -31.61 11.16
CA LYS A 10 13.10 -30.31 11.75
C LYS A 10 12.11 -29.66 10.79
N GLY A 11 10.83 -29.77 11.11
CA GLY A 11 9.76 -29.11 10.38
C GLY A 11 10.16 -27.66 10.23
N ARG A 12 10.48 -27.27 8.99
CA ARG A 12 10.76 -25.89 8.63
C ARG A 12 9.47 -25.15 8.97
N SER A 13 9.45 -24.46 10.10
CA SER A 13 8.43 -23.47 10.42
C SER A 13 8.32 -22.60 9.16
N ARG A 14 7.25 -22.77 8.39
CA ARG A 14 6.89 -21.82 7.33
C ARG A 14 6.83 -20.48 8.05
N GLY A 15 7.82 -19.63 7.82
CA GLY A 15 7.80 -18.28 8.36
C GLY A 15 6.43 -17.69 8.04
N LYS A 16 5.73 -17.16 9.04
CA LYS A 16 4.55 -16.33 8.81
C LYS A 16 4.97 -15.30 7.76
N ALA A 17 4.26 -15.23 6.64
CA ALA A 17 4.46 -14.16 5.70
C ALA A 17 4.18 -12.86 6.44
N ASP A 18 5.21 -12.04 6.63
CA ASP A 18 5.04 -10.72 7.21
C ASP A 18 4.17 -9.93 6.24
N THR A 19 2.94 -9.65 6.66
CA THR A 19 1.98 -8.93 5.83
C THR A 19 2.26 -7.45 6.02
N ALA A 20 3.07 -6.89 5.12
CA ALA A 20 3.32 -5.46 5.10
C ALA A 20 2.04 -4.70 4.77
N LYS A 21 1.68 -3.73 5.60
CA LYS A 21 0.64 -2.75 5.28
C LYS A 21 1.28 -1.62 4.49
N VAL A 22 0.64 -1.21 3.41
CA VAL A 22 1.10 -0.14 2.53
C VAL A 22 -0.03 0.87 2.41
N ASP A 23 0.27 2.13 2.69
CA ASP A 23 -0.61 3.26 2.43
C ASP A 23 -0.13 4.02 1.20
N LEU A 24 -1.10 4.55 0.46
CA LEU A 24 -0.92 5.36 -0.73
C LEU A 24 -1.25 6.81 -0.36
N THR A 25 -0.39 7.75 -0.73
CA THR A 25 -0.61 9.19 -0.52
C THR A 25 -0.36 9.92 -1.83
N ALA A 26 -1.32 10.75 -2.24
CA ALA A 26 -1.25 11.51 -3.48
C ALA A 26 -0.94 12.98 -3.20
N VAL A 27 -0.04 13.56 -3.98
CA VAL A 27 0.14 15.02 -4.08
C VAL A 27 -0.21 15.41 -5.51
N VAL A 28 -1.39 16.00 -5.69
CA VAL A 28 -1.82 16.52 -6.99
C VAL A 28 -1.61 18.02 -6.99
N VAL A 29 -0.77 18.50 -7.90
CA VAL A 29 -0.45 19.91 -8.06
C VAL A 29 -1.18 20.49 -9.27
N ALA A 30 -1.63 21.73 -9.15
CA ALA A 30 -2.24 22.48 -10.23
C ALA A 30 -1.81 23.95 -10.15
N VAL A 31 -2.17 24.70 -11.18
CA VAL A 31 -2.08 26.16 -11.18
C VAL A 31 -3.48 26.68 -11.40
N SER A 32 -3.99 27.45 -10.45
CA SER A 32 -5.28 28.13 -10.52
C SER A 32 -5.06 29.61 -10.38
N GLU A 33 -5.65 30.43 -11.26
CA GLU A 33 -5.49 31.89 -11.23
C GLU A 33 -4.02 32.36 -11.18
N ASN A 34 -3.14 31.65 -11.88
CA ASN A 34 -1.69 31.91 -11.91
C ASN A 34 -0.98 31.70 -10.55
N GLU A 35 -1.65 31.04 -9.60
CA GLU A 35 -1.09 30.61 -8.31
C GLU A 35 -0.95 29.09 -8.25
N PRO A 36 0.18 28.55 -7.77
CA PRO A 36 0.33 27.11 -7.57
C PRO A 36 -0.57 26.66 -6.40
N CYS A 37 -1.35 25.61 -6.61
CA CYS A 37 -2.21 25.01 -5.60
C CYS A 37 -2.02 23.49 -5.53
N VAL A 38 -2.39 22.91 -4.39
CA VAL A 38 -2.36 21.47 -4.15
C VAL A 38 -3.78 21.02 -3.83
N LEU A 39 -4.17 19.87 -4.36
CA LEU A 39 -5.45 19.24 -4.03
C LEU A 39 -5.41 18.66 -2.62
N THR A 40 -6.38 19.05 -1.82
CA THR A 40 -6.52 18.67 -0.41
C THR A 40 -7.96 18.29 -0.12
N ILE A 41 -8.15 17.39 0.84
CA ILE A 41 -9.43 16.92 1.35
C ILE A 41 -9.65 17.42 2.78
N GLY A 42 -10.84 17.19 3.35
CA GLY A 42 -11.14 17.53 4.74
C GLY A 42 -10.98 19.03 5.04
N GLN A 43 -11.61 19.89 4.24
CA GLN A 43 -11.51 21.36 4.37
C GLN A 43 -10.09 21.93 4.21
N GLY A 44 -9.21 21.24 3.49
CA GLY A 44 -7.90 21.77 3.12
C GLY A 44 -6.72 21.27 3.95
N ASP A 45 -6.95 20.42 4.93
CA ASP A 45 -5.94 20.04 5.93
C ASP A 45 -5.19 18.74 5.58
N THR A 46 -5.73 17.93 4.68
CA THR A 46 -5.22 16.57 4.43
C THR A 46 -5.03 16.27 2.96
N LEU A 47 -4.03 15.44 2.64
CA LEU A 47 -3.79 14.94 1.29
C LEU A 47 -4.65 13.69 1.02
N PRO A 48 -5.10 13.48 -0.23
CA PRO A 48 -5.80 12.25 -0.59
C PRO A 48 -4.93 11.03 -0.29
N SER A 49 -5.45 10.09 0.48
CA SER A 49 -4.67 8.94 0.95
C SER A 49 -5.53 7.76 1.38
N GLY A 50 -4.96 6.55 1.33
CA GLY A 50 -5.62 5.36 1.83
C GLY A 50 -4.82 4.08 1.58
N PRO A 51 -5.26 2.95 2.14
CA PRO A 51 -4.55 1.68 2.04
C PRO A 51 -4.51 1.13 0.62
N LEU A 52 -3.43 0.44 0.26
CA LEU A 52 -3.37 -0.37 -0.95
C LEU A 52 -4.25 -1.62 -0.78
N ALA A 53 -5.44 -1.62 -1.39
CA ALA A 53 -6.30 -2.79 -1.47
C ALA A 53 -5.85 -3.80 -2.55
N LEU A 54 -6.12 -5.08 -2.33
CA LEU A 54 -5.83 -6.17 -3.27
C LEU A 54 -6.61 -6.05 -4.60
N GLU A 55 -7.71 -5.29 -4.59
CA GLU A 55 -8.53 -5.00 -5.77
C GLU A 55 -7.79 -4.07 -6.75
N HIS A 56 -6.83 -3.29 -6.27
CA HIS A 56 -6.02 -2.43 -7.14
C HIS A 56 -4.96 -3.24 -7.86
N ARG A 57 -5.03 -3.25 -9.19
CA ARG A 57 -4.11 -4.00 -10.06
C ARG A 57 -2.70 -3.40 -10.09
N SER A 58 -2.47 -2.23 -9.49
CA SER A 58 -1.17 -1.57 -9.33
C SER A 58 -1.23 -0.46 -8.26
N LEU A 59 -0.05 -0.01 -7.78
CA LEU A 59 0.06 1.17 -6.90
C LEU A 59 -0.57 2.42 -7.53
N GLN A 60 -0.33 2.65 -8.82
CA GLN A 60 -0.88 3.80 -9.55
C GLN A 60 -2.40 3.74 -9.66
N SER A 61 -2.96 2.55 -9.93
CA SER A 61 -4.41 2.36 -10.01
C SER A 61 -5.07 2.58 -8.65
N GLY A 62 -4.46 2.11 -7.57
CA GLY A 62 -4.95 2.35 -6.21
C GLY A 62 -4.86 3.82 -5.81
N LEU A 63 -3.75 4.49 -6.14
CA LEU A 63 -3.57 5.90 -5.85
C LEU A 63 -4.60 6.75 -6.59
N ARG A 64 -4.88 6.45 -7.87
CA ARG A 64 -5.91 7.11 -8.67
C ARG A 64 -7.31 6.90 -8.10
N ALA A 65 -7.64 5.66 -7.72
CA ALA A 65 -8.94 5.34 -7.13
C ALA A 65 -9.19 6.16 -5.85
N TRP A 66 -8.19 6.29 -4.98
CA TRP A 66 -8.31 7.08 -3.77
C TRP A 66 -8.47 8.58 -4.02
N VAL A 67 -7.79 9.13 -5.01
CA VAL A 67 -8.00 10.53 -5.42
C VAL A 67 -9.44 10.71 -5.90
N GLU A 68 -9.91 9.85 -6.80
CA GLU A 68 -11.27 9.91 -7.37
C GLU A 68 -12.39 9.72 -6.32
N GLU A 69 -12.16 8.94 -5.26
CA GLU A 69 -13.14 8.72 -4.19
C GLU A 69 -13.25 9.89 -3.20
N GLN A 70 -12.15 10.62 -2.97
CA GLN A 70 -12.06 11.60 -1.87
C GLN A 70 -12.22 13.06 -2.31
N THR A 71 -12.20 13.35 -3.61
CA THR A 71 -12.22 14.72 -4.16
C THR A 71 -13.37 14.89 -5.14
#